data_AF-A0AAJ1TYT2-F1
#
_entry.id   AF-A0AAJ1TYT2-F1
#
_cell.length_a   1.000
_cell.length_b   1.000
_cell.length_c   1.000
_cell.angle_alpha   90.00
_cell.angle_beta   90.00
_cell.angle_gamma   90.00
#
_symmetry.space_group_name_H-M   'P 1'
#
loop_
_entity.id
_entity.type
_entity.pdbx_description
1 polymer ?
#
loop_
_entity_poly.entity_id
_entity_poly.type
_entity_poly.pdbx_seq_one_letter_code
_entity_poly.pdbx_strand_id
1 'polypeptide(L)'
;MTNPDIAALKRELAEAKAELAATRRAQAITAAIAGRKFKSPDAVSALVEKQVAFNENGTLVAVDQDGVYRIGRADGAYMSVNELVDEIERSGAETAKTENRTTPKHNPFMGPHKNVTAAMQLYRDNPELAREYALEAGIRLDNIR
;
A
#
# COMPACT_ATOMS: atom_id res chain seq x y z
N MET A 1 44.04 -8.42 -2.16
CA MET A 1 43.28 -9.27 -3.08
C MET A 1 42.05 -9.76 -2.34
N THR A 2 40.88 -9.15 -2.59
CA THR A 2 39.61 -9.58 -1.98
C THR A 2 39.17 -10.85 -2.70
N ASN A 3 39.10 -11.96 -1.96
CA ASN A 3 38.74 -13.26 -2.53
C ASN A 3 37.30 -13.17 -3.10
N PRO A 4 37.07 -13.46 -4.39
CA PRO A 4 35.75 -13.33 -5.01
C PRO A 4 34.66 -14.17 -4.30
N ASP A 5 35.04 -15.27 -3.66
CA ASP A 5 34.15 -16.09 -2.83
C ASP A 5 33.61 -15.38 -1.58
N ILE A 6 34.41 -14.49 -0.97
CA ILE A 6 33.98 -13.74 0.23
C ILE A 6 32.96 -12.66 -0.16
N ALA A 7 33.08 -12.09 -1.37
CA ALA A 7 32.11 -11.12 -1.88
C ALA A 7 30.78 -11.80 -2.23
N ALA A 8 30.82 -13.01 -2.80
CA ALA A 8 29.63 -13.82 -3.09
C ALA A 8 28.90 -14.23 -1.79
N LEU A 9 29.63 -14.76 -0.81
CA LEU A 9 29.08 -15.14 0.50
C LEU A 9 28.47 -13.95 1.26
N LYS A 10 29.07 -12.76 1.16
CA LYS A 10 28.51 -11.53 1.76
C LYS A 10 27.21 -11.11 1.09
N ARG A 11 27.07 -11.33 -0.21
CA ARG A 11 25.87 -10.99 -0.98
C ARG A 11 24.73 -11.96 -0.65
N GLU A 12 25.02 -13.25 -0.62
CA GLU A 12 24.08 -14.30 -0.22
C GLU A 12 23.61 -14.10 1.24
N LEU A 13 24.52 -13.74 2.14
CA LEU A 13 24.19 -13.43 3.53
C LEU A 13 23.40 -12.11 3.68
N ALA A 14 23.58 -11.14 2.77
CA ALA A 14 22.77 -9.92 2.74
C ALA A 14 21.36 -10.19 2.20
N GLU A 15 21.23 -11.03 1.17
CA GLU A 15 19.94 -11.47 0.61
C GLU A 15 19.15 -12.29 1.62
N ALA A 16 19.77 -13.28 2.29
CA ALA A 16 19.13 -14.06 3.34
C ALA A 16 18.70 -13.19 4.54
N LYS A 17 19.50 -12.16 4.88
CA LYS A 17 19.11 -11.19 5.91
C LYS A 17 17.92 -10.33 5.48
N ALA A 18 17.87 -9.91 4.22
CA ALA A 18 16.76 -9.15 3.68
C ALA A 18 15.46 -9.97 3.65
N GLU A 19 15.54 -11.25 3.29
CA GLU A 19 14.40 -12.16 3.27
C GLU A 19 13.88 -12.47 4.68
N LEU A 20 14.78 -12.73 5.63
CA LEU A 20 14.42 -12.88 7.04
C LEU A 20 13.79 -11.59 7.60
N ALA A 21 14.34 -10.44 7.22
CA ALA A 21 13.80 -9.13 7.61
C ALA A 21 12.39 -8.95 7.05
N ALA A 22 12.15 -9.22 5.76
CA ALA A 22 10.84 -9.16 5.12
C ALA A 22 9.83 -10.09 5.80
N THR A 23 10.23 -11.33 6.11
CA THR A 23 9.38 -12.31 6.79
C THR A 23 8.99 -11.83 8.19
N ARG A 24 9.95 -11.28 8.95
CA ARG A 24 9.69 -10.69 10.27
C ARG A 24 8.77 -9.46 10.20
N ARG A 25 8.90 -8.63 9.16
CA ARG A 25 7.97 -7.51 8.92
C ARG A 25 6.55 -8.03 8.73
N ALA A 26 6.37 -8.97 7.80
CA ALA A 26 5.06 -9.54 7.47
C ALA A 26 4.40 -10.18 8.71
N GLN A 27 5.15 -10.93 9.51
CA GLN A 27 4.66 -11.53 10.75
C GLN A 27 4.27 -10.49 11.80
N ALA A 28 5.07 -9.44 11.99
CA ALA A 28 4.76 -8.37 12.96
C ALA A 28 3.52 -7.57 12.56
N ILE A 29 3.36 -7.25 11.27
CA ILE A 29 2.18 -6.57 10.73
C ILE A 29 0.94 -7.46 10.88
N THR A 30 1.06 -8.73 10.50
CA THR A 30 -0.04 -9.70 10.62
C THR A 30 -0.45 -9.86 12.08
N ALA A 31 0.50 -9.99 13.01
CA ALA A 31 0.20 -10.10 14.44
C ALA A 31 -0.44 -8.83 15.02
N ALA A 32 0.02 -7.65 14.61
CA ALA A 32 -0.57 -6.37 15.02
C ALA A 32 -2.02 -6.20 14.53
N ILE A 33 -2.33 -6.75 13.36
CA ILE A 33 -3.67 -6.75 12.75
C ILE A 33 -4.54 -7.90 13.30
N ALA A 34 -3.96 -9.05 13.62
CA ALA A 34 -4.67 -10.30 13.93
C ALA A 34 -5.54 -10.28 15.20
N GLY A 35 -5.51 -9.21 16.00
CA GLY A 35 -6.43 -9.01 17.13
C GLY A 35 -7.55 -8.00 16.87
N ARG A 36 -7.54 -7.33 15.72
CA ARG A 36 -8.32 -6.11 15.47
C ARG A 36 -9.38 -6.35 14.41
N LYS A 37 -10.62 -5.96 14.69
CA LYS A 37 -11.79 -6.17 13.81
C LYS A 37 -11.85 -5.11 12.70
N PHE A 38 -10.78 -4.96 11.94
CA PHE A 38 -10.79 -4.06 10.79
C PHE A 38 -11.78 -4.56 9.73
N LYS A 39 -12.52 -3.63 9.11
CA LYS A 39 -13.44 -3.94 8.00
C LYS A 39 -12.70 -4.46 6.75
N SER A 40 -11.44 -4.07 6.58
CA SER A 40 -10.58 -4.50 5.47
C SER A 40 -9.15 -4.74 5.96
N PRO A 41 -8.84 -5.95 6.47
CA PRO A 41 -7.54 -6.25 7.04
C PRO A 41 -6.40 -6.16 6.00
N ASP A 42 -6.65 -6.52 4.74
CA ASP A 42 -5.66 -6.47 3.67
C ASP A 42 -5.24 -5.02 3.34
N ALA A 43 -6.20 -4.10 3.37
CA ALA A 43 -5.97 -2.68 3.14
C ALA A 43 -5.10 -2.06 4.24
N VAL A 44 -5.38 -2.44 5.50
CA VAL A 44 -4.60 -2.00 6.65
C VAL A 44 -3.19 -2.57 6.60
N SER A 45 -3.05 -3.85 6.22
CA SER A 45 -1.73 -4.48 6.04
C SER A 45 -0.88 -3.72 5.02
N ALA A 46 -1.43 -3.42 3.84
CA ALA A 46 -0.73 -2.69 2.80
C ALA A 46 -0.37 -1.25 3.20
N LEU A 47 -1.19 -0.60 4.03
CA LEU A 47 -0.93 0.75 4.52
C LEU A 47 0.15 0.76 5.61
N VAL A 48 0.11 -0.20 6.51
CA VAL A 48 1.13 -0.40 7.54
C VAL A 48 2.47 -0.75 6.91
N GLU A 49 2.49 -1.62 5.90
CA GLU A 49 3.72 -2.01 5.19
C GLU A 49 4.43 -0.81 4.56
N LYS A 50 3.68 0.17 4.04
CA LYS A 50 4.24 1.42 3.49
C LYS A 50 4.73 2.40 4.56
N GLN A 51 4.25 2.27 5.79
CA GLN A 51 4.52 3.19 6.90
C GLN A 51 5.36 2.54 8.00
N VAL A 52 6.09 1.46 7.70
CA VAL A 52 7.01 0.81 8.66
C VAL A 52 8.40 0.59 8.06
N ALA A 53 9.42 0.85 8.88
CA ALA A 53 10.81 0.63 8.53
C ALA A 53 11.56 -0.05 9.69
N PHE A 54 12.72 -0.64 9.40
CA PHE A 54 13.64 -1.05 10.46
C PHE A 54 14.49 0.16 10.86
N ASN A 55 14.66 0.41 12.15
CA ASN A 55 15.66 1.34 12.65
C ASN A 55 17.06 0.69 12.64
N GLU A 56 18.09 1.48 12.94
CA GLU A 56 19.49 1.02 13.02
C GLU A 56 19.70 -0.12 14.04
N ASN A 57 18.82 -0.23 15.03
CA ASN A 57 18.82 -1.27 16.05
C ASN A 57 18.04 -2.54 15.63
N GLY A 58 17.52 -2.61 14.40
CA GLY A 58 16.76 -3.76 13.88
C GLY A 58 15.32 -3.87 14.44
N THR A 59 14.80 -2.80 15.04
CA THR A 59 13.43 -2.72 15.54
C THR A 59 12.50 -2.18 14.46
N LEU A 60 11.30 -2.73 14.33
CA LEU A 60 10.28 -2.20 13.41
C LEU A 60 9.63 -0.96 14.02
N VAL A 61 9.75 0.18 13.33
CA VAL A 61 9.22 1.48 13.75
C VAL A 61 8.36 2.08 12.64
N ALA A 62 7.40 2.91 13.02
CA ALA A 62 6.56 3.61 12.07
C ALA A 62 7.32 4.80 11.44
N VAL A 63 7.09 5.01 10.15
CA VAL A 63 7.61 6.13 9.37
C VAL A 63 6.45 6.83 8.66
N ASP A 64 6.63 8.13 8.40
CA ASP A 64 5.71 8.89 7.56
C ASP A 64 5.88 8.56 6.08
N GLN A 65 5.01 9.10 5.22
CA GLN A 65 5.06 8.89 3.77
C GLN A 65 6.38 9.36 3.14
N ASP A 66 7.04 10.33 3.77
CA ASP A 66 8.36 10.85 3.36
C ASP A 66 9.55 10.04 3.92
N GLY A 67 9.28 8.93 4.63
CA GLY A 67 10.30 8.08 5.24
C GLY A 67 10.88 8.61 6.55
N VAL A 68 10.29 9.67 7.12
CA VAL A 68 10.70 10.25 8.40
C VAL A 68 10.15 9.42 9.55
N TYR A 69 10.97 9.08 10.55
CA TYR A 69 10.51 8.33 11.72
C TYR A 69 9.44 9.08 12.51
N ARG A 70 8.33 8.40 12.80
CA ARG A 70 7.27 8.96 13.65
C ARG A 70 7.63 8.81 15.12
N ILE A 71 7.51 9.90 15.87
CA ILE A 71 7.70 9.91 17.32
C ILE A 71 6.37 9.48 17.96
N GLY A 72 6.43 8.52 18.87
CA GLY A 72 5.31 8.00 19.64
C GLY A 72 4.89 8.96 20.75
N ARG A 73 3.91 8.53 21.56
CA ARG A 73 3.32 9.37 22.63
C ARG A 73 4.20 9.54 23.86
N ALA A 74 5.20 8.67 24.02
CA ALA A 74 6.20 8.81 25.06
C ALA A 74 7.33 9.72 24.57
N ASP A 75 7.78 10.65 25.42
CA ASP A 75 8.82 11.63 25.08
C ASP A 75 10.05 10.94 24.47
N GLY A 76 10.33 11.27 23.19
CA GLY A 76 11.48 10.76 22.46
C GLY A 76 11.42 9.29 22.03
N ALA A 77 10.30 8.59 22.23
CA ALA A 77 10.14 7.22 21.76
C ALA A 77 9.71 7.19 20.29
N TYR A 78 10.17 6.22 19.52
CA TYR A 78 9.63 5.95 18.18
C TYR A 78 8.27 5.26 18.29
N MET A 79 7.38 5.57 17.36
CA MET A 79 6.09 4.91 17.28
C MET A 79 6.27 3.46 16.82
N SER A 80 5.71 2.53 17.59
CA SER A 80 5.68 1.11 17.26
C SER A 80 4.62 0.79 16.21
N VAL A 81 4.75 -0.38 15.57
CA VAL A 81 3.74 -0.88 14.61
C VAL A 81 2.36 -0.99 15.26
N ASN A 82 2.28 -1.41 16.52
CA ASN A 82 1.01 -1.52 17.23
C ASN A 82 0.36 -0.15 17.44
N GLU A 83 1.15 0.88 17.76
CA GLU A 83 0.65 2.26 17.91
C GLU A 83 0.21 2.85 16.57
N LEU A 84 0.93 2.55 15.48
CA LEU A 84 0.50 2.92 14.14
C LEU A 84 -0.84 2.28 13.78
N VAL A 85 -1.00 0.99 14.08
CA VAL A 85 -2.27 0.29 13.84
C VAL A 85 -3.39 0.83 14.75
N ASP A 86 -3.10 1.21 16.00
CA ASP A 86 -4.04 1.92 16.89
C ASP A 86 -4.45 3.27 16.32
N GLU A 87 -3.52 4.00 15.72
CA GLU A 87 -3.77 5.31 15.13
C GLU A 87 -4.63 5.21 13.87
N ILE A 88 -4.38 4.20 13.01
CA ILE A 88 -5.24 3.89 11.85
C ILE A 88 -6.66 3.55 12.33
N GLU A 89 -6.78 2.77 13.40
CA GLU A 89 -8.07 2.42 13.99
C GLU A 89 -8.80 3.63 14.60
N ARG A 90 -8.08 4.47 15.36
CA ARG A 90 -8.65 5.66 16.04
C ARG A 90 -8.94 6.82 15.11
N SER A 91 -8.10 7.04 14.10
CA SER A 91 -8.33 8.07 13.09
C SER A 91 -9.61 7.80 12.30
N GLY A 92 -10.21 6.62 12.49
CA GLY A 92 -11.37 6.22 11.72
C GLY A 92 -11.02 6.35 10.26
N ALA A 93 -9.77 6.00 9.89
CA ALA A 93 -9.48 5.65 8.53
C ALA A 93 -10.42 4.49 8.22
N GLU A 94 -11.66 4.81 7.80
CA GLU A 94 -12.08 4.54 6.44
C GLU A 94 -10.81 4.50 5.63
N THR A 95 -10.22 3.29 5.64
CA THR A 95 -9.44 2.71 4.57
C THR A 95 -9.42 3.74 3.48
N ALA A 96 -8.37 4.58 3.46
CA ALA A 96 -8.09 5.44 2.31
C ALA A 96 -8.33 4.49 1.18
N LYS A 97 -9.45 4.70 0.47
CA LYS A 97 -10.16 3.64 -0.23
C LYS A 97 -9.05 2.80 -0.79
N THR A 98 -8.92 1.56 -0.33
CA THR A 98 -8.59 0.56 -1.32
C THR A 98 -9.77 0.72 -2.24
N GLU A 99 -9.65 1.67 -3.16
CA GLU A 99 -9.94 1.48 -4.53
C GLU A 99 -9.28 0.10 -4.75
N ASN A 100 -9.99 -0.98 -4.43
CA ASN A 100 -10.89 -1.56 -5.41
C ASN A 100 -11.02 -0.53 -6.54
N ARG A 101 -9.93 -0.42 -7.30
CA ARG A 101 -9.88 -0.11 -8.70
C ARG A 101 -10.68 -1.27 -9.29
N THR A 102 -11.97 -1.28 -8.98
CA THR A 102 -12.98 -2.05 -9.63
C THR A 102 -12.93 -1.44 -11.00
N THR A 103 -12.07 -2.01 -11.84
CA THR A 103 -12.38 -2.13 -13.25
C THR A 103 -13.87 -2.45 -13.28
N PRO A 104 -14.69 -1.50 -13.74
CA PRO A 104 -16.13 -1.67 -13.61
C PRO A 104 -16.46 -2.95 -14.36
N LYS A 105 -17.19 -3.86 -13.68
CA LYS A 105 -17.53 -5.20 -14.21
C LYS A 105 -18.23 -5.13 -15.57
N HIS A 106 -18.75 -3.94 -15.91
CA HIS A 106 -19.37 -3.58 -17.17
C HIS A 106 -18.85 -2.22 -17.64
N ASN A 107 -18.76 -2.04 -18.96
CA ASN A 107 -18.33 -0.80 -19.58
C ASN A 107 -19.29 0.37 -19.20
N PRO A 108 -18.82 1.41 -18.47
CA PRO A 108 -19.66 2.51 -17.99
C PRO A 108 -20.07 3.50 -19.10
N PHE A 109 -19.55 3.33 -20.32
CA PHE A 109 -19.90 4.12 -21.49
C PHE A 109 -21.02 3.49 -22.34
N MET A 110 -21.42 2.23 -22.08
CA MET A 110 -22.32 1.47 -22.97
C MET A 110 -23.56 0.88 -22.26
N GLY A 111 -24.69 0.87 -22.99
CA GLY A 111 -25.87 0.07 -22.65
C GLY A 111 -26.64 0.52 -21.39
N PRO A 112 -27.38 -0.39 -20.72
CA PRO A 112 -28.16 -0.09 -19.51
C PRO A 112 -27.29 0.26 -18.28
N HIS A 113 -25.97 0.16 -18.41
CA HIS A 113 -25.00 0.45 -17.36
C HIS A 113 -24.26 1.78 -17.60
N LYS A 114 -24.73 2.60 -18.55
CA LYS A 114 -24.20 3.94 -18.79
C LYS A 114 -24.29 4.78 -17.51
N ASN A 115 -23.15 5.07 -16.89
CA ASN A 115 -23.07 5.88 -15.69
C ASN A 115 -21.95 6.91 -15.83
N VAL A 116 -22.36 8.17 -15.98
CA VAL A 116 -21.45 9.29 -16.22
C VAL A 116 -20.49 9.50 -15.03
N THR A 117 -20.94 9.29 -13.80
CA THR A 117 -20.11 9.40 -12.61
C THR A 117 -19.04 8.30 -12.58
N ALA A 118 -19.42 7.06 -12.92
CA ALA A 118 -18.47 5.95 -13.01
C ALA A 118 -17.48 6.13 -14.18
N ALA A 119 -17.94 6.66 -15.31
CA ALA A 119 -17.09 6.99 -16.45
C ALA A 119 -16.09 8.11 -16.13
N MET A 120 -16.49 9.15 -15.40
CA MET A 120 -15.58 10.22 -14.95
C MET A 120 -14.56 9.73 -13.92
N GLN A 121 -14.99 8.87 -12.98
CA GLN A 121 -14.05 8.22 -12.05
C GLN A 121 -13.04 7.36 -12.82
N LEU A 122 -13.51 6.53 -13.75
CA LEU A 122 -12.64 5.71 -14.58
C LEU A 122 -11.65 6.56 -15.40
N TYR A 123 -12.10 7.69 -15.95
CA TYR A 123 -11.23 8.60 -16.70
C TYR A 123 -10.16 9.26 -15.82
N ARG A 124 -10.51 9.62 -14.58
CA ARG A 124 -9.59 10.21 -13.61
C ARG A 124 -8.56 9.20 -13.12
N ASP A 125 -9.01 7.98 -12.85
CA ASP A 125 -8.20 6.97 -12.16
C ASP A 125 -7.39 6.12 -13.14
N ASN A 126 -7.95 5.83 -14.33
CA ASN A 126 -7.34 5.01 -15.39
C ASN A 126 -7.73 5.52 -16.80
N PRO A 127 -7.08 6.59 -17.30
CA PRO A 127 -7.45 7.22 -18.56
C PRO A 127 -7.30 6.31 -19.79
N GLU A 128 -6.39 5.34 -19.77
CA GLU A 128 -6.19 4.38 -20.87
C GLU A 128 -7.37 3.41 -21.00
N LEU A 129 -7.78 2.81 -19.89
CA LEU A 129 -8.94 1.91 -19.86
C LEU A 129 -10.24 2.65 -20.17
N ALA A 130 -10.37 3.90 -19.71
CA ALA A 130 -11.50 4.75 -20.07
C ALA A 130 -11.59 5.01 -21.58
N ARG A 131 -10.45 5.19 -22.27
CA ARG A 131 -10.41 5.35 -23.73
C ARG A 131 -10.80 4.08 -24.46
N GLU A 132 -10.32 2.92 -24.01
CA GLU A 132 -10.69 1.63 -24.59
C GLU A 132 -12.20 1.37 -24.47
N TYR A 133 -12.75 1.59 -23.27
CA TYR A 133 -14.18 1.44 -23.01
C TYR A 133 -15.04 2.48 -23.75
N ALA A 134 -14.56 3.71 -23.87
CA ALA A 134 -15.23 4.71 -24.68
C ALA A 134 -15.21 4.33 -26.18
N LEU A 135 -14.08 3.84 -26.71
CA LEU A 135 -13.97 3.37 -28.08
C LEU A 135 -14.93 2.20 -28.37
N GLU A 136 -14.99 1.22 -27.46
CA GLU A 136 -15.93 0.09 -27.55
C GLU A 136 -17.40 0.56 -27.54
N ALA A 137 -17.69 1.64 -26.80
CA ALA A 137 -19.00 2.30 -26.80
C ALA A 137 -19.23 3.24 -28.01
N GLY A 138 -18.27 3.36 -28.94
CA GLY A 138 -18.33 4.25 -30.10
C GLY A 138 -18.12 5.74 -29.77
N ILE A 139 -17.63 6.06 -28.58
CA ILE A 139 -17.36 7.42 -28.08
C ILE A 139 -15.87 7.72 -28.24
N ARG A 140 -15.54 8.78 -28.98
CA ARG A 140 -14.18 9.31 -29.04
C ARG A 140 -13.99 10.34 -27.93
N LEU A 141 -13.18 10.03 -26.93
CA LEU A 141 -12.76 10.95 -25.87
C LEU A 141 -11.61 11.88 -26.34
N ASP A 142 -11.66 12.29 -27.61
CA ASP A 142 -10.67 13.19 -28.18
C ASP A 142 -10.89 14.60 -27.62
N ASN A 143 -10.00 15.00 -26.71
CA ASN A 143 -9.87 16.33 -26.13
C ASN A 143 -11.01 16.82 -25.21
N ILE A 144 -11.03 16.31 -23.98
CA ILE A 144 -11.44 17.15 -22.84
C ILE A 144 -10.14 17.74 -22.28
N ARG A 145 -9.87 19.00 -22.64
CA ARG A 145 -8.68 19.74 -22.24
C ARG A 145 -8.95 20.55 -20.98
#